data_AF-A0A9P5JHX1-F1
#
_entry.id   AF-A0A9P5JHX1-F1
#
_cell.length_a   1.000
_cell.length_b   1.000
_cell.length_c   1.000
_cell.angle_alpha   90.00
_cell.angle_beta   90.00
_cell.angle_gamma   90.00
#
_symmetry.space_group_name_H-M   'P 1'
#
loop_
_entity.id
_entity.type
_entity.pdbx_description
1 polymer ?
#
loop_
_entity_poly.entity_id
_entity_poly.type
_entity_poly.pdbx_seq_one_letter_code
_entity_poly.pdbx_strand_id
1 'polypeptide(L)'
;MVAPPLDPALRSSLSTIKAGTEEALQTLFVLQQTINNGGVPEMAPWPEILDKYDVMSRKLQGLQHTLERGFASPDAAGFLRFNSLRDVAIVPAEPFAPGEPQNGFNALTGTMREPSVREADEIAVARINDRLQLENMADEAVNPRMNSLIDEHDSRVSAAVSIIEDIASQYNWTKREEDLEEDDEAQDDAGTALGGPSQESIGASVSQRVVVDHDDDGSDDDMEMVAG
;
A
#
# COMPACT_ATOMS: atom_id res chain seq x y z
N MET A 1 7.99 -3.13 43.66
CA MET A 1 7.44 -1.88 43.09
C MET A 1 6.24 -2.26 42.26
N VAL A 2 5.05 -1.73 42.56
CA VAL A 2 3.83 -2.00 41.79
C VAL A 2 3.89 -1.14 40.54
N ALA A 3 3.86 -1.74 39.36
CA ALA A 3 3.86 -1.00 38.10
C ALA A 3 2.63 -0.06 38.05
N PRO A 4 2.77 1.17 37.55
CA PRO A 4 1.63 2.06 37.40
C PRO A 4 0.56 1.40 36.51
N PRO A 5 -0.74 1.63 36.79
CA PRO A 5 -1.80 1.08 35.97
C PRO A 5 -1.65 1.60 34.52
N LEU A 6 -1.65 0.68 33.56
CA LEU A 6 -1.65 1.06 32.14
C LEU A 6 -2.85 1.97 31.84
N ASP A 7 -2.60 3.01 31.04
CA ASP A 7 -3.62 3.92 30.51
C ASP A 7 -4.79 3.12 29.88
N PRO A 8 -6.05 3.38 30.27
CA PRO A 8 -7.21 2.72 29.67
C PRO A 8 -7.26 2.86 28.14
N ALA A 9 -6.78 3.97 27.58
CA ALA A 9 -6.73 4.17 26.13
C ALA A 9 -5.76 3.18 25.47
N LEU A 10 -4.59 2.96 26.09
CA LEU A 10 -3.61 1.98 25.62
C LEU A 10 -4.12 0.53 25.79
N ARG A 11 -4.91 0.25 26.83
CA ARG A 11 -5.51 -1.09 26.97
C ARG A 11 -6.53 -1.37 25.88
N SER A 12 -7.38 -0.39 25.59
CA SER A 12 -8.34 -0.49 24.50
C SER A 12 -7.63 -0.71 23.18
N SER A 13 -6.55 0.03 22.91
CA SER A 13 -5.79 -0.09 21.68
C SER A 13 -5.17 -1.47 21.46
N LEU A 14 -4.49 -1.99 22.48
CA LEU A 14 -3.91 -3.33 22.46
C LEU A 14 -4.99 -4.40 22.28
N SER A 15 -6.19 -4.20 22.85
CA SER A 15 -7.31 -5.12 22.65
C SER A 15 -7.82 -5.11 21.21
N THR A 16 -7.86 -3.94 20.56
CA THR A 16 -8.23 -3.79 19.14
C THR A 16 -7.19 -4.43 18.23
N ILE A 17 -5.90 -4.18 18.48
CA ILE A 17 -4.82 -4.81 17.73
C ILE A 17 -4.88 -6.33 17.87
N LYS A 18 -5.04 -6.82 19.10
CA LYS A 18 -5.19 -8.25 19.37
C LYS A 18 -6.35 -8.85 18.55
N ALA A 19 -7.54 -8.26 18.62
CA ALA A 19 -8.69 -8.73 17.86
C ALA A 19 -8.44 -8.72 16.35
N GLY A 20 -7.81 -7.65 15.83
CA GLY A 20 -7.44 -7.55 14.42
C GLY A 20 -6.41 -8.60 13.99
N THR A 21 -5.40 -8.88 14.82
CA THR A 21 -4.42 -9.94 14.56
C THR A 21 -5.03 -11.33 14.60
N GLU A 22 -5.94 -11.60 15.54
CA GLU A 22 -6.66 -12.88 15.63
C GLU A 22 -7.53 -13.11 14.40
N GLU A 23 -8.23 -12.06 13.94
CA GLU A 23 -9.05 -12.14 12.72
C GLU A 23 -8.18 -12.38 11.48
N ALA A 24 -7.05 -11.68 11.33
CA ALA A 24 -6.13 -11.88 10.22
C ALA A 24 -5.56 -13.31 10.22
N LEU A 25 -5.15 -13.84 11.38
CA LEU A 25 -4.68 -15.22 11.52
C LEU A 25 -5.76 -16.22 11.12
N GLN A 26 -7.01 -16.00 11.54
CA GLN A 26 -8.12 -16.87 11.16
C GLN A 26 -8.32 -16.90 9.64
N THR A 27 -8.23 -15.75 8.97
CA THR A 27 -8.33 -15.70 7.49
C THR A 27 -7.19 -16.44 6.80
N LEU A 28 -5.96 -16.34 7.34
CA LEU A 28 -4.81 -17.08 6.84
C LEU A 28 -5.00 -18.59 6.98
N PHE A 29 -5.49 -19.06 8.13
CA PHE A 29 -5.78 -20.48 8.32
C PHE A 29 -6.85 -20.99 7.34
N VAL A 30 -7.89 -20.20 7.08
CA VAL A 30 -8.92 -20.57 6.10
C VAL A 30 -8.33 -20.65 4.68
N LEU A 31 -7.47 -19.70 4.30
CA LEU A 31 -6.77 -19.74 3.01
C LEU A 31 -5.87 -20.98 2.90
N GLN A 32 -5.06 -21.24 3.93
CA GLN A 32 -4.20 -22.41 3.99
C GLN A 32 -5.01 -23.70 3.90
N GLN A 33 -6.15 -23.77 4.59
CA GLN A 33 -7.03 -24.92 4.55
C GLN A 33 -7.63 -25.11 3.16
N THR A 34 -8.03 -24.04 2.46
CA THR A 34 -8.52 -24.12 1.08
C THR A 34 -7.43 -24.63 0.13
N ILE A 35 -6.19 -24.14 0.27
CA ILE A 35 -5.05 -24.61 -0.53
C ILE A 35 -4.78 -26.10 -0.24
N ASN A 36 -4.78 -26.50 1.04
CA ASN A 36 -4.49 -27.88 1.44
C ASN A 36 -5.62 -28.86 1.09
N ASN A 37 -6.88 -28.41 1.14
CA ASN A 37 -8.06 -29.23 0.83
C ASN A 37 -8.30 -29.37 -0.67
N GLY A 38 -7.74 -28.49 -1.50
CA GLY A 38 -7.63 -28.64 -2.96
C GLY A 38 -6.60 -29.71 -3.34
N GLY A 39 -6.64 -30.88 -2.69
CA GLY A 39 -5.66 -31.93 -2.85
C GLY A 39 -5.40 -32.26 -4.32
N VAL A 40 -4.14 -32.58 -4.65
CA VAL A 40 -3.76 -33.08 -5.98
C VAL A 40 -4.69 -34.26 -6.33
N PRO A 41 -5.40 -34.24 -7.47
CA PRO A 41 -5.09 -33.45 -8.67
C PRO A 41 -5.87 -32.13 -8.88
N GLU A 42 -6.83 -31.78 -8.02
CA GLU A 42 -7.65 -30.57 -8.21
C GLU A 42 -7.35 -29.54 -7.12
N MET A 43 -6.43 -28.63 -7.44
CA MET A 43 -6.23 -27.41 -6.65
C MET A 43 -7.56 -26.66 -6.53
N ALA A 44 -7.78 -25.99 -5.39
CA ALA A 44 -8.94 -25.12 -5.23
C ALA A 44 -9.00 -24.13 -6.42
N PRO A 45 -10.21 -23.84 -6.93
CA PRO A 45 -10.35 -22.99 -8.11
C PRO A 45 -9.77 -21.60 -7.82
N TRP A 46 -9.00 -21.08 -8.77
CA TRP A 46 -8.29 -19.79 -8.63
C TRP A 46 -9.17 -18.64 -8.12
N PRO A 47 -10.44 -18.46 -8.58
CA PRO A 47 -11.33 -17.44 -8.03
C PRO A 47 -11.56 -17.55 -6.52
N GLU A 48 -11.67 -18.77 -5.97
CA GLU A 48 -11.87 -18.97 -4.52
C GLU A 48 -10.62 -18.59 -3.72
N ILE A 49 -9.43 -18.86 -4.27
CA ILE A 49 -8.16 -18.46 -3.66
C ILE A 49 -8.03 -16.94 -3.68
N LEU A 50 -8.36 -16.30 -4.81
CA LEU A 50 -8.33 -14.85 -4.95
C LEU A 50 -9.28 -14.17 -3.96
N ASP A 51 -10.54 -14.62 -3.87
CA ASP A 51 -11.52 -14.04 -2.93
C ASP A 51 -11.00 -14.08 -1.48
N LYS A 52 -10.40 -15.21 -1.07
CA LYS A 52 -9.83 -15.38 0.27
C LYS A 52 -8.59 -14.51 0.48
N TYR A 53 -7.75 -14.37 -0.54
CA TYR A 53 -6.61 -13.47 -0.51
C TYR A 53 -7.05 -12.00 -0.38
N ASP A 54 -8.08 -11.57 -1.11
CA ASP A 54 -8.62 -10.21 -1.03
C ASP A 54 -9.23 -9.91 0.34
N VAL A 55 -9.88 -10.89 0.96
CA VAL A 55 -10.33 -10.77 2.36
C VAL A 55 -9.13 -10.60 3.28
N MET A 56 -8.10 -11.45 3.17
CA MET A 56 -6.88 -11.36 3.98
C MET A 56 -6.18 -10.00 3.80
N SER A 57 -6.02 -9.55 2.56
CA SER A 57 -5.42 -8.25 2.21
C SER A 57 -6.15 -7.10 2.89
N ARG A 58 -7.49 -7.07 2.81
CA ARG A 58 -8.31 -6.04 3.50
C ARG A 58 -8.15 -6.08 5.02
N LYS A 59 -8.02 -7.27 5.63
CA LYS A 59 -7.77 -7.40 7.07
C LYS A 59 -6.41 -6.85 7.47
N LEU A 60 -5.37 -7.14 6.68
CA LEU A 60 -4.03 -6.62 6.90
C LEU A 60 -3.97 -5.10 6.73
N GLN A 61 -4.62 -4.54 5.70
CA GLN A 61 -4.73 -3.10 5.52
C GLN A 61 -5.46 -2.42 6.69
N GLY A 62 -6.54 -3.03 7.20
CA GLY A 62 -7.24 -2.54 8.39
C GLY A 62 -6.36 -2.54 9.65
N LEU A 63 -5.55 -3.59 9.84
CA LEU A 63 -4.58 -3.67 10.93
C LEU A 63 -3.49 -2.60 10.76
N GLN A 64 -2.96 -2.43 9.55
CA GLN A 64 -1.98 -1.39 9.24
C GLN A 64 -2.51 0.00 9.58
N HIS A 65 -3.72 0.35 9.13
CA HIS A 65 -4.34 1.64 9.46
C HIS A 65 -4.55 1.82 10.97
N THR A 66 -4.85 0.74 11.69
CA THR A 66 -4.98 0.77 13.16
C THR A 66 -3.64 1.05 13.84
N LEU A 67 -2.55 0.50 13.31
CA LEU A 67 -1.19 0.74 13.82
C LEU A 67 -0.65 2.12 13.44
N GLU A 68 -0.93 2.59 12.23
CA GLU A 68 -0.46 3.87 11.68
C GLU A 68 -1.18 5.07 12.28
N ARG A 69 -2.52 5.00 12.44
CA ARG A 69 -3.29 6.12 13.01
C ARG A 69 -2.80 6.48 14.41
N GLY A 70 -2.23 5.51 15.12
CA GLY A 70 -1.63 5.71 16.42
C GLY A 70 -2.69 6.11 17.45
N PHE A 71 -2.67 5.47 18.61
CA PHE A 71 -3.62 5.83 19.66
C PHE A 71 -3.16 7.13 20.29
N ALA A 72 -3.92 8.20 20.05
CA ALA A 72 -3.67 9.49 20.65
C ALA A 72 -3.79 9.34 22.17
N SER A 73 -2.66 9.30 22.86
CA SER A 73 -2.60 9.38 24.32
C SER A 73 -2.12 10.77 24.70
N PRO A 74 -2.82 11.48 25.59
CA PRO A 74 -2.36 12.75 26.11
C PRO A 74 -1.10 12.50 26.96
N ASP A 75 0.01 13.12 26.58
CA ASP A 75 1.22 13.13 27.40
C ASP A 75 0.98 13.88 28.73
N ALA A 76 1.86 13.69 29.71
CA ALA A 76 1.85 14.41 30.99
C ALA A 76 1.91 15.95 30.81
N ALA A 77 2.37 16.42 29.65
CA ALA A 77 2.39 17.83 29.23
C ALA A 77 1.13 18.27 28.44
N GLY A 78 0.14 17.40 28.24
CA GLY A 78 -1.11 17.71 27.52
C GLY A 78 -1.01 17.66 25.99
N PHE A 79 0.14 17.27 25.43
CA PHE A 79 0.30 17.08 23.99
C PHE A 79 -0.21 15.70 23.56
N LEU A 80 -0.98 15.65 22.46
CA LEU A 80 -1.40 14.38 21.86
C LEU A 80 -0.20 13.73 21.18
N ARG A 81 0.27 12.60 21.71
CA ARG A 81 1.27 11.79 21.02
C ARG A 81 0.58 10.89 20.01
N PHE A 82 0.98 11.00 18.75
CA PHE A 82 0.63 10.02 17.73
C PHE A 82 1.50 8.78 17.93
N ASN A 83 0.86 7.61 17.94
CA ASN A 83 1.51 6.30 18.08
C ASN A 83 2.16 6.03 19.45
N SER A 84 1.36 6.13 20.51
CA SER A 84 1.73 5.80 21.90
C SER A 84 2.28 4.38 22.10
N LEU A 85 2.12 3.47 21.13
CA LEU A 85 2.64 2.10 21.19
C LEU A 85 4.16 2.03 21.10
N ARG A 86 4.82 3.02 20.47
CA ARG A 86 6.28 3.06 20.36
C ARG A 86 6.98 3.27 21.71
N ASP A 87 6.30 3.92 22.65
CA ASP A 87 6.82 4.23 23.98
C ASP A 87 6.52 3.11 25.00
N VAL A 88 5.82 2.05 24.59
CA VAL A 88 5.46 0.92 25.46
C VAL A 88 6.56 -0.14 25.43
N ALA A 89 7.27 -0.29 26.54
CA ALA A 89 8.17 -1.41 26.74
C ALA A 89 7.38 -2.66 27.17
N ILE A 90 7.58 -3.76 26.44
CA ILE A 90 7.05 -5.07 26.84
C ILE A 90 8.06 -5.72 27.78
N VAL A 91 7.69 -5.86 29.05
CA VAL A 91 8.50 -6.50 30.10
C VAL A 91 7.73 -7.69 30.64
N PRO A 92 8.37 -8.85 30.88
CA PRO A 92 7.69 -9.98 31.49
C PRO A 92 7.14 -9.59 32.86
N ALA A 93 5.94 -10.06 33.17
CA ALA A 93 5.25 -9.73 34.42
C ALA A 93 5.99 -10.26 35.66
N GLU A 94 6.68 -11.39 35.52
CA GLU A 94 7.55 -11.98 36.53
C GLU A 94 9.00 -11.96 36.03
N PRO A 95 9.97 -11.52 36.86
CA PRO A 95 11.37 -11.57 36.48
C PRO A 95 11.83 -13.03 36.34
N PHE A 96 12.59 -13.32 35.29
CA PHE A 96 13.17 -14.65 35.08
C PHE A 96 14.07 -15.05 36.25
N ALA A 97 14.04 -16.32 36.62
CA ALA A 97 14.93 -16.85 37.65
C ALA A 97 16.40 -16.73 37.18
N PRO A 98 17.35 -16.47 38.10
CA PRO A 98 18.76 -16.39 37.73
C PRO A 98 19.25 -17.73 37.16
N GLY A 99 19.67 -17.72 35.89
CA GLY A 99 20.14 -18.91 35.17
C GLY A 99 19.10 -19.58 34.26
N GLU A 100 17.87 -19.08 34.21
CA GLU A 100 16.85 -19.61 33.31
C GLU A 100 17.10 -19.15 31.86
N PRO A 101 17.06 -20.06 30.86
CA PRO A 101 17.26 -19.70 29.48
C PRO A 101 16.10 -18.84 28.96
N GLN A 102 16.37 -17.57 28.68
CA GLN A 102 15.41 -16.59 28.13
C GLN A 102 15.10 -16.83 26.64
N ASN A 103 15.55 -17.94 26.06
CA ASN A 103 15.51 -18.20 24.62
C ASN A 103 14.08 -18.14 24.04
N GLY A 104 13.09 -18.67 24.76
CA GLY A 104 11.69 -18.64 24.32
C GLY A 104 11.10 -17.23 24.34
N PHE A 105 11.39 -16.45 25.39
CA PHE A 105 10.94 -15.06 25.47
C PHE A 105 11.64 -14.19 24.43
N ASN A 106 12.95 -14.35 24.25
CA ASN A 106 13.74 -13.61 23.25
C ASN A 106 13.35 -13.98 21.82
N ALA A 107 12.92 -15.22 21.57
CA ALA A 107 12.36 -15.61 20.27
C ALA A 107 10.98 -14.97 20.01
N LEU A 108 10.15 -14.84 21.05
CA LEU A 108 8.79 -14.29 20.93
C LEU A 108 8.77 -12.74 20.89
N THR A 109 9.66 -12.10 21.66
CA THR A 109 9.77 -10.64 21.79
C THR A 109 10.92 -10.05 20.99
N GLY A 110 11.71 -10.91 20.37
CA GLY A 110 12.76 -10.50 19.46
C GLY A 110 12.13 -9.71 18.32
N THR A 111 12.55 -8.45 18.19
CA THR A 111 12.20 -7.59 17.04
C THR A 111 13.03 -7.94 15.80
N MET A 112 13.61 -9.16 15.76
CA MET A 112 14.42 -9.59 14.65
C MET A 112 13.53 -9.74 13.43
N ARG A 113 13.80 -8.92 12.41
CA ARG A 113 13.07 -8.99 11.14
C ARG A 113 13.26 -10.37 10.52
N GLU A 114 12.25 -10.83 9.80
CA GLU A 114 12.36 -12.04 8.99
C GLU A 114 13.55 -11.89 8.02
N PRO A 115 14.37 -12.94 7.82
CA PRO A 115 15.58 -12.85 7.01
C PRO A 115 15.31 -12.41 5.56
N SER A 116 14.20 -12.86 4.96
CA SER A 116 13.77 -12.47 3.61
C SER A 116 13.45 -10.97 3.52
N VAL A 117 12.76 -10.42 4.52
CA VAL A 117 12.44 -8.99 4.62
C VAL A 117 13.73 -8.18 4.80
N ARG A 118 14.65 -8.67 5.63
CA ARG A 118 15.94 -8.00 5.83
C ARG A 118 16.77 -7.97 4.55
N GLU A 119 16.80 -9.06 3.79
CA GLU A 119 17.49 -9.10 2.49
C GLU A 119 16.86 -8.13 1.49
N ALA A 120 15.53 -8.08 1.42
CA ALA A 120 14.82 -7.11 0.59
C ALA A 120 15.14 -5.66 0.99
N ASP A 121 15.23 -5.37 2.29
CA ASP A 121 15.64 -4.06 2.81
C ASP A 121 17.09 -3.72 2.40
N GLU A 122 18.03 -4.66 2.54
CA GLU A 122 19.43 -4.48 2.16
C GLU A 122 19.56 -4.18 0.66
N ILE A 123 18.80 -4.87 -0.19
CA ILE A 123 18.73 -4.61 -1.64
C ILE A 123 18.14 -3.21 -1.90
N ALA A 124 17.06 -2.84 -1.22
CA ALA A 124 16.44 -1.52 -1.39
C ALA A 124 17.40 -0.39 -0.99
N VAL A 125 18.11 -0.55 0.13
CA VAL A 125 19.11 0.41 0.61
C VAL A 125 20.30 0.49 -0.36
N ALA A 126 20.78 -0.64 -0.88
CA ALA A 126 21.85 -0.66 -1.87
C ALA A 126 21.44 0.13 -3.13
N ARG A 127 20.24 -0.11 -3.66
CA ARG A 127 19.70 0.63 -4.81
C ARG A 127 19.59 2.14 -4.55
N ILE A 128 19.15 2.53 -3.36
CA ILE A 128 19.09 3.93 -2.95
C ILE A 128 20.50 4.53 -2.94
N ASN A 129 21.46 3.85 -2.32
CA ASN A 129 22.83 4.32 -2.23
C ASN A 129 23.49 4.46 -3.61
N ASP A 130 23.31 3.49 -4.49
CA ASP A 130 23.81 3.52 -5.87
C ASP A 130 23.26 4.75 -6.61
N ARG A 131 21.96 5.04 -6.46
CA ARG A 131 21.33 6.21 -7.07
C ARG A 131 21.88 7.53 -6.52
N LEU A 132 22.14 7.60 -5.21
CA LEU A 132 22.71 8.79 -4.59
C LEU A 132 24.16 9.03 -5.00
N GLN A 133 24.93 7.96 -5.18
CA GLN A 133 26.29 8.03 -5.73
C GLN A 133 26.30 8.54 -7.17
N LEU A 134 25.35 8.09 -8.01
CA LEU A 134 25.20 8.61 -9.37
C LEU A 134 24.89 10.11 -9.41
N GLU A 135 24.10 10.61 -8.45
CA GLU A 135 23.78 12.03 -8.34
C GLU A 135 24.92 12.85 -7.68
N ASN A 136 26.05 12.23 -7.27
CA ASN A 136 27.19 12.86 -6.59
C ASN A 136 26.76 13.78 -5.43
N MET A 137 25.74 13.36 -4.68
CA MET A 137 25.15 14.17 -3.63
C MET A 137 25.93 14.03 -2.33
N ALA A 138 26.10 15.15 -1.62
CA ALA A 138 26.60 15.11 -0.24
C ALA A 138 25.53 14.50 0.69
N ASP A 139 25.94 13.77 1.73
CA ASP A 139 25.05 13.09 2.68
C ASP A 139 23.97 14.04 3.28
N GLU A 140 24.33 15.30 3.54
CA GLU A 140 23.42 16.32 4.08
C GLU A 140 22.32 16.73 3.09
N ALA A 141 22.54 16.57 1.78
CA ALA A 141 21.59 16.90 0.73
C ALA A 141 20.64 15.73 0.37
N VAL A 142 20.91 14.52 0.86
CA VAL A 142 20.13 13.32 0.55
C VAL A 142 18.68 13.40 1.04
N ASN A 143 18.49 13.72 2.32
CA ASN A 143 17.16 13.83 2.93
C ASN A 143 16.26 14.89 2.25
N PRO A 144 16.72 16.14 2.04
CA PRO A 144 15.87 17.13 1.37
C PRO A 144 15.58 16.74 -0.09
N ARG A 145 16.52 16.09 -0.79
CA ARG A 145 16.26 15.56 -2.14
C ARG A 145 15.21 14.46 -2.14
N MET A 146 15.31 13.51 -1.21
CA MET A 146 14.35 12.41 -1.10
C MET A 146 12.94 12.95 -0.82
N ASN A 147 12.81 13.90 0.12
CA ASN A 147 11.52 14.54 0.39
C ASN A 147 10.97 15.27 -0.82
N SER A 148 11.81 16.02 -1.55
CA SER A 148 11.39 16.68 -2.79
C SER A 148 10.92 15.70 -3.86
N LEU A 149 11.55 14.53 -3.98
CA LEU A 149 11.12 13.49 -4.92
C LEU A 149 9.78 12.87 -4.50
N ILE A 150 9.58 12.66 -3.19
CA ILE A 150 8.30 12.19 -2.64
C ILE A 150 7.21 13.21 -2.95
N ASP A 151 7.42 14.50 -2.67
CA ASP A 151 6.44 15.56 -2.92
C ASP A 151 6.07 15.65 -4.42
N GLU A 152 7.06 15.56 -5.31
CA GLU A 152 6.84 15.56 -6.76
C GLU A 152 6.03 14.33 -7.20
N HIS A 153 6.41 13.14 -6.70
CA HIS A 153 5.69 11.90 -6.98
C HIS A 153 4.25 11.97 -6.50
N ASP A 154 4.02 12.39 -5.26
CA ASP A 154 2.69 12.46 -4.66
C ASP A 154 1.81 13.49 -5.36
N SER A 155 2.37 14.61 -5.81
CA SER A 155 1.67 15.58 -6.65
C SER A 155 1.23 14.97 -7.98
N ARG A 156 2.11 14.20 -8.64
CA ARG A 156 1.78 13.50 -9.91
C ARG A 156 0.70 12.43 -9.71
N VAL A 157 0.80 11.64 -8.65
CA VAL A 157 -0.20 10.63 -8.31
C VAL A 157 -1.54 11.29 -8.01
N SER A 158 -1.56 12.36 -7.20
CA SER A 158 -2.78 13.10 -6.89
C SER A 158 -3.46 13.68 -8.14
N ALA A 159 -2.68 14.26 -9.06
CA ALA A 159 -3.20 14.75 -10.32
C ALA A 159 -3.79 13.62 -11.19
N ALA A 160 -3.10 12.48 -11.28
CA ALA A 160 -3.59 11.32 -12.03
C ALA A 160 -4.89 10.76 -11.44
N VAL A 161 -4.98 10.65 -10.10
CA VAL A 161 -6.20 10.20 -9.41
C VAL A 161 -7.36 11.15 -9.70
N SER A 162 -7.14 12.47 -9.62
CA SER A 162 -8.17 13.46 -9.95
C SER A 162 -8.67 13.33 -11.38
N ILE A 163 -7.78 13.11 -12.35
CA ILE A 163 -8.18 12.91 -13.75
C ILE A 163 -9.02 11.63 -13.90
N ILE A 164 -8.65 10.56 -13.21
CA ILE A 164 -9.41 9.30 -13.24
C ILE A 164 -10.78 9.48 -12.60
N GLU A 165 -10.89 10.22 -11.49
CA GLU A 165 -12.16 10.54 -10.85
C GLU A 165 -13.05 11.40 -11.77
N ASP A 166 -12.48 12.40 -12.44
CA ASP A 166 -13.19 13.23 -13.40
C ASP A 166 -13.73 12.38 -14.56
N ILE A 167 -12.90 11.50 -15.13
CA ILE A 167 -13.32 10.55 -16.17
C ILE A 167 -14.43 9.65 -15.64
N ALA A 168 -14.24 9.01 -14.48
CA ALA A 168 -15.23 8.12 -13.88
C ALA A 168 -16.58 8.81 -13.62
N SER A 169 -16.58 10.11 -13.33
CA SER A 169 -17.79 10.91 -13.13
C SER A 169 -18.52 11.24 -14.44
N GLN A 170 -17.81 11.33 -15.56
CA GLN A 170 -18.37 11.65 -16.87
C GLN A 170 -19.04 10.44 -17.53
N TYR A 171 -18.59 9.22 -17.22
CA TYR A 171 -19.14 8.00 -17.81
C TYR A 171 -20.18 7.35 -16.90
N ASN A 172 -21.39 7.11 -17.43
CA ASN A 172 -22.36 6.25 -16.76
C ASN A 172 -22.04 4.77 -17.03
N TRP A 173 -21.13 4.21 -16.22
CA TRP A 173 -20.66 2.83 -16.29
C TRP A 173 -21.73 1.76 -16.01
N THR A 174 -22.97 2.17 -15.66
CA THR A 174 -24.11 1.26 -15.49
C THR A 174 -25.02 1.19 -16.71
N LYS A 175 -24.92 2.15 -17.64
CA LYS A 175 -25.71 2.17 -18.88
C LYS A 175 -25.11 1.15 -19.86
N ARG A 176 -25.93 0.25 -20.40
CA ARG A 176 -25.46 -0.71 -21.42
C ARG A 176 -25.28 0.03 -22.73
N GLU A 177 -24.34 -0.43 -23.56
CA GLU A 177 -24.05 0.14 -24.88
C GLU A 177 -25.32 0.22 -25.76
N GLU A 178 -26.25 -0.74 -25.64
CA GLU A 178 -27.57 -0.72 -26.31
C GLU A 178 -28.44 0.50 -25.93
N ASP A 179 -28.34 1.02 -24.71
CA ASP A 179 -29.14 2.17 -24.27
C ASP A 179 -28.56 3.51 -24.78
N LEU A 180 -27.32 3.51 -25.29
CA LEU A 180 -26.65 4.70 -25.84
C LEU A 180 -27.03 4.95 -27.31
N GLU A 181 -27.37 3.89 -28.06
CA GLU A 181 -27.78 4.01 -29.47
C GLU A 181 -29.21 4.57 -29.64
N GLU A 182 -30.10 4.43 -28.65
CA GLU A 182 -31.48 4.97 -28.72
C GLU A 182 -31.59 6.49 -28.49
N ASP A 183 -30.65 7.11 -27.76
CA ASP A 183 -30.69 8.56 -27.50
C ASP A 183 -30.24 9.40 -28.73
N ASP A 184 -29.37 8.84 -29.58
CA ASP A 184 -28.88 9.52 -30.79
C ASP A 184 -29.91 9.53 -31.94
N GLU A 185 -30.90 8.63 -31.94
CA GLU A 185 -31.99 8.60 -32.94
C GLU A 185 -33.15 9.56 -32.62
N ALA A 186 -33.17 10.20 -31.45
CA ALA A 186 -34.28 11.05 -31.00
C ALA A 186 -34.07 12.56 -31.23
N GLN A 187 -32.98 12.99 -31.91
CA GLN A 187 -32.63 14.41 -32.07
C GLN A 187 -32.65 14.95 -33.51
N ASP A 188 -33.33 14.27 -34.45
CA ASP A 188 -33.41 14.68 -35.87
C ASP A 188 -34.82 15.10 -36.33
N ASP A 189 -35.70 15.59 -35.45
CA ASP A 189 -36.94 16.25 -35.89
C ASP A 189 -37.39 17.43 -35.02
N ALA A 190 -36.61 18.52 -35.02
CA ALA A 190 -37.14 19.86 -34.80
C ALA A 190 -36.16 20.96 -35.21
N GLY A 191 -36.35 21.50 -36.42
CA GLY A 191 -36.07 22.92 -36.65
C GLY A 191 -35.06 23.25 -37.73
N THR A 192 -35.51 23.21 -38.99
CA THR A 192 -35.02 24.16 -39.99
C THR A 192 -35.43 25.57 -39.58
N ALA A 193 -34.52 26.34 -38.96
CA ALA A 193 -34.62 27.80 -38.92
C ALA A 193 -33.23 28.46 -38.74
N LEU A 194 -32.81 29.14 -39.80
CA LEU A 194 -31.65 30.02 -39.96
C LEU A 194 -31.34 30.93 -38.76
N GLY A 195 -30.05 31.05 -38.41
CA GLY A 195 -29.50 32.22 -37.72
C GLY A 195 -28.23 31.97 -36.90
N GLY A 196 -27.04 32.10 -37.50
CA GLY A 196 -25.82 32.42 -36.74
C GLY A 196 -25.62 33.94 -36.60
N PRO A 197 -24.49 34.44 -36.07
CA PRO A 197 -23.44 33.77 -35.29
C PRO A 197 -23.08 34.54 -33.99
N SER A 198 -22.34 33.91 -33.08
CA SER A 198 -21.36 34.61 -32.23
C SER A 198 -20.27 33.64 -31.77
N GLN A 199 -19.07 33.87 -32.32
CA GLN A 199 -17.80 33.42 -31.75
C GLN A 199 -17.61 34.07 -30.38
N GLU A 200 -17.31 33.28 -29.36
CA GLU A 200 -16.35 33.72 -28.35
C GLU A 200 -15.27 32.67 -28.18
N SER A 201 -14.05 33.19 -28.25
CA SER A 201 -12.77 32.51 -28.28
C SER A 201 -12.24 32.42 -26.86
N ILE A 202 -11.99 31.20 -26.37
CA ILE A 202 -11.04 30.89 -25.29
C ILE A 202 -10.56 29.47 -25.63
N GLY A 203 -9.29 29.10 -25.77
CA GLY A 203 -8.01 29.71 -25.43
C GLY A 203 -7.07 28.50 -25.32
N ALA A 204 -6.03 28.46 -26.15
CA ALA A 204 -5.15 27.31 -26.34
C ALA A 204 -4.45 26.84 -25.06
N SER A 205 -4.24 25.53 -24.92
CA SER A 205 -3.10 24.97 -24.19
C SER A 205 -2.68 23.61 -24.75
N VAL A 206 -1.73 23.68 -25.69
CA VAL A 206 -0.54 22.84 -25.81
C VAL A 206 -0.70 21.34 -25.47
N SER A 207 -0.95 20.53 -26.49
CA SER A 207 -0.59 19.10 -26.47
C SER A 207 0.92 18.95 -26.63
N GLN A 208 1.65 18.89 -25.53
CA GLN A 208 3.05 18.47 -25.54
C GLN A 208 3.06 16.93 -25.56
N ARG A 209 3.16 16.38 -26.76
CA ARG A 209 3.30 14.95 -27.03
C ARG A 209 4.67 14.51 -26.52
N VAL A 210 4.74 13.89 -25.34
CA VAL A 210 5.95 13.22 -24.85
C VAL A 210 6.16 11.99 -25.73
N VAL A 211 7.16 12.06 -26.62
CA VAL A 211 7.70 10.90 -27.31
C VAL A 211 8.50 10.13 -26.26
N VAL A 212 7.98 8.98 -25.84
CA VAL A 212 8.74 8.02 -25.04
C VAL A 212 9.59 7.24 -26.05
N ASP A 213 10.86 7.64 -26.18
CA ASP A 213 11.86 6.79 -26.81
C ASP A 213 12.02 5.53 -25.95
N HIS A 214 11.65 4.39 -26.54
CA HIS A 214 11.82 3.07 -25.98
C HIS A 214 13.15 2.54 -26.50
N ASP A 215 14.22 2.76 -25.74
CA ASP A 215 15.51 2.11 -25.97
C ASP A 215 15.38 0.63 -25.62
N ASP A 216 15.07 -0.15 -26.66
CA ASP A 216 15.13 -1.62 -26.70
C ASP A 216 16.61 -2.03 -26.77
N ASP A 217 17.28 -2.05 -25.61
CA ASP A 217 18.59 -2.66 -25.42
C ASP A 217 18.44 -4.19 -25.47
N GLY A 218 18.58 -4.71 -26.69
CA GLY A 218 18.82 -6.11 -26.95
C GLY A 218 20.16 -6.54 -26.39
N SER A 219 20.12 -7.32 -25.32
CA SER A 219 21.22 -8.18 -24.92
C SER A 219 20.87 -9.64 -25.24
N ASP A 220 21.23 -10.03 -26.46
CA ASP A 220 21.65 -11.39 -26.79
C ASP A 220 22.92 -11.68 -25.99
N ASP A 221 22.86 -12.61 -25.03
CA ASP A 221 24.08 -13.23 -24.49
C ASP A 221 23.82 -14.72 -24.15
N ASP A 222 24.38 -15.56 -25.02
CA ASP A 222 25.10 -16.80 -24.75
C ASP A 222 24.42 -17.94 -23.97
N MET A 223 23.78 -18.83 -24.73
CA MET A 223 23.64 -20.24 -24.35
C MET A 223 25.00 -20.97 -24.42
N GLU A 224 25.67 -21.10 -23.29
CA GLU A 224 26.77 -22.07 -23.13
C GLU A 224 26.19 -23.48 -22.92
N MET A 225 26.19 -24.28 -24.00
CA MET A 225 25.88 -25.71 -23.96
C MET A 225 27.03 -26.48 -23.28
N VAL A 226 26.89 -26.79 -22.00
CA VAL A 226 27.77 -27.76 -21.32
C VAL A 226 27.22 -29.17 -21.56
N ALA A 227 27.89 -29.90 -22.43
CA ALA A 227 27.73 -31.34 -22.58
C ALA A 227 28.45 -32.05 -21.42
N GLY A 228 27.71 -32.90 -20.71
CA GLY A 228 28.20 -33.90 -19.76
C GLY A 228 27.28 -35.11 -19.77
#